data_AF-E4TTA4-F1
#
_entry.id   AF-E4TTA4-F1
#
_cell.length_a   1.000
_cell.length_b   1.000
_cell.length_c   1.000
_cell.angle_alpha   90.00
_cell.angle_beta   90.00
_cell.angle_gamma   90.00
#
_symmetry.space_group_name_H-M   'P 1'
#
loop_
_entity.id
_entity.type
_entity.pdbx_description
1 polymer ?
#
loop_
_entity_poly.entity_id
_entity_poly.type
_entity_poly.pdbx_seq_one_letter_code
_entity_poly.pdbx_strand_id
1 'polypeptide(L)'
;MKKLIFIIVLIINSGLLLATEQEPDFVHYNGKKLTLSTGWGHPSPLETYYSQNNIEYPFTMLHTANYRGHVAIWEISDDKLFLNEIQIEKAKYKPEKFDVKSQSDSLSSKDKVFADWFTGVIIGEERSKKNYWEVEKSYYFYVKYGKVVDTQELTEKDFKQIEKISDRDTSDHDLMAKYSMLFLNNNYISYYFRIHGNDTIKFDTKGGYLSGNSDLSPILSYFDNDHLKWPYNWENFEKSGAPFCTWIINNDSLMLSDIELHTGTGFYSIDKFSVDLVDIFPNKLNDNKVFGDWISGIFVVRHGKNEEDENLPGYFEFKVSELTYLRLKDGIVLEKYTVPADFDFKNIPANTDEGLKKILEELK
;
A
#
# COMPACT_ATOMS: atom_id res chain seq x y z
N MET A 1 -34.50 24.89 32.05
CA MET A 1 -34.06 25.87 31.02
C MET A 1 -32.54 26.03 30.95
N LYS A 2 -31.82 26.38 32.02
CA LYS A 2 -30.33 26.52 31.99
C LYS A 2 -29.58 25.24 31.55
N LYS A 3 -30.04 24.04 31.94
CA LYS A 3 -29.46 22.76 31.51
C LYS A 3 -29.70 22.43 30.02
N LEU A 4 -30.80 22.91 29.44
CA LEU A 4 -31.14 22.67 28.02
C LEU A 4 -30.29 23.55 27.08
N ILE A 5 -30.04 24.80 27.50
CA ILE A 5 -29.18 25.74 26.77
C ILE A 5 -27.73 25.22 26.73
N PHE A 6 -27.25 24.61 27.81
CA PHE A 6 -25.89 24.05 27.87
C PHE A 6 -25.70 22.86 26.91
N ILE A 7 -26.72 22.01 26.77
CA ILE A 7 -26.70 20.87 25.83
C ILE A 7 -26.71 21.37 24.37
N ILE A 8 -27.51 22.39 24.06
CA ILE A 8 -27.57 22.97 22.71
C ILE A 8 -26.23 23.63 22.33
N VAL A 9 -25.56 24.32 23.26
CA VAL A 9 -24.23 24.92 23.01
C VAL A 9 -23.15 23.84 22.80
N LEU A 10 -23.23 22.70 23.50
CA LEU A 10 -22.32 21.57 23.28
C LEU A 10 -22.51 20.93 21.89
N ILE A 11 -23.75 20.75 21.44
CA ILE A 11 -24.07 20.16 20.13
C ILE A 11 -23.65 21.07 18.96
N ILE A 12 -23.75 22.39 19.14
CA ILE A 12 -23.34 23.37 18.10
C ILE A 12 -21.81 23.44 17.97
N ASN A 13 -21.04 23.15 19.02
CA ASN A 13 -19.57 23.17 18.98
C ASN A 13 -18.93 21.85 18.52
N SER A 14 -19.66 20.73 18.51
CA SER A 14 -19.14 19.45 18.02
C SER A 14 -19.12 19.31 16.48
N GLY A 15 -19.67 20.29 15.75
CA GLY A 15 -19.92 20.19 14.30
C GLY A 15 -18.78 20.59 13.36
N LEU A 16 -17.59 20.93 13.87
CA LEU A 16 -16.44 21.36 13.04
C LEU A 16 -15.17 20.55 13.34
N LEU A 17 -15.32 19.23 13.45
CA LEU A 17 -14.19 18.32 13.30
C LEU A 17 -13.80 18.30 11.82
N LEU A 18 -13.11 19.35 11.37
CA LEU A 18 -12.43 19.34 10.09
C LEU A 18 -11.27 18.35 10.21
N ALA A 19 -11.32 17.28 9.40
CA ALA A 19 -10.20 16.38 9.25
C ALA A 19 -8.96 17.23 8.89
N THR A 20 -7.94 17.18 9.74
CA THR A 20 -6.72 17.95 9.49
C THR A 20 -5.90 17.20 8.45
N GLU A 21 -5.67 17.84 7.30
CA GLU A 21 -4.83 17.26 6.25
C GLU A 21 -3.39 17.08 6.76
N GLN A 22 -2.72 16.04 6.25
CA GLN A 22 -1.31 15.81 6.53
C GLN A 22 -0.46 16.95 5.98
N GLU A 23 0.49 17.42 6.77
CA GLU A 23 1.51 18.37 6.33
C GLU A 23 2.29 17.74 5.16
N PRO A 24 2.30 18.39 3.99
CA PRO A 24 2.81 17.78 2.77
C PRO A 24 4.33 17.76 2.79
N ASP A 25 4.89 16.77 2.09
CA ASP A 25 6.30 16.82 1.70
C ASP A 25 6.50 17.90 0.64
N PHE A 26 7.75 18.23 0.31
CA PHE A 26 8.06 19.20 -0.73
C PHE A 26 8.99 18.59 -1.78
N VAL A 27 8.85 19.00 -3.03
CA VAL A 27 9.81 18.69 -4.09
C VAL A 27 10.29 19.96 -4.77
N HIS A 28 11.61 20.07 -4.96
CA HIS A 28 12.22 21.09 -5.79
C HIS A 28 12.32 20.58 -7.23
N TYR A 29 11.72 21.29 -8.18
CA TYR A 29 11.71 20.94 -9.59
C TYR A 29 11.77 22.20 -10.46
N ASN A 30 12.74 22.28 -11.39
CA ASN A 30 12.92 23.41 -12.31
C ASN A 30 12.87 24.80 -11.64
N GLY A 31 13.54 24.94 -10.49
CA GLY A 31 13.57 26.19 -9.71
C GLY A 31 12.28 26.52 -8.94
N LYS A 32 11.28 25.63 -8.98
CA LYS A 32 10.04 25.74 -8.20
C LYS A 32 10.11 24.87 -6.95
N LYS A 33 9.39 25.30 -5.91
CA LYS A 33 9.09 24.49 -4.73
C LYS A 33 7.63 24.07 -4.81
N LEU A 34 7.38 22.78 -4.98
CA LEU A 34 6.04 22.19 -5.10
C LEU A 34 5.70 21.48 -3.78
N THR A 35 4.43 21.49 -3.39
CA THR A 35 3.91 20.63 -2.32
C THR A 35 3.63 19.26 -2.89
N LEU A 36 4.10 18.18 -2.26
CA LEU A 36 3.73 16.84 -2.66
C LEU A 36 2.35 16.50 -2.12
N SER A 37 1.45 16.12 -3.01
CA SER A 37 0.21 15.47 -2.61
C SER A 37 0.56 14.07 -2.11
N THR A 38 0.39 13.85 -0.81
CA THR A 38 0.59 12.56 -0.13
C THR A 38 -0.62 12.30 0.74
N GLY A 39 -1.19 11.11 0.69
CA GLY A 39 -2.38 10.79 1.49
C GLY A 39 -2.48 9.31 1.84
N TRP A 40 -3.53 8.95 2.57
CA TRP A 40 -3.77 7.57 3.04
C TRP A 40 -3.79 6.52 1.91
N GLY A 41 -4.13 6.91 0.68
CA GLY A 41 -4.24 6.00 -0.45
C GLY A 41 -2.92 5.64 -1.14
N HIS A 42 -1.84 6.37 -0.88
CA HIS A 42 -0.52 6.07 -1.43
C HIS A 42 0.59 6.63 -0.51
N PRO A 43 1.48 5.78 0.02
CA PRO A 43 2.52 6.22 0.94
C PRO A 43 3.50 7.18 0.25
N SER A 44 4.11 8.07 1.02
CA SER A 44 5.20 8.89 0.49
C SER A 44 6.39 8.01 0.05
N PRO A 45 7.28 8.51 -0.82
CA PRO A 45 8.47 7.75 -1.20
C PRO A 45 9.38 7.40 -0.01
N LEU A 46 9.34 8.17 1.09
CA LEU A 46 10.10 7.87 2.30
C LEU A 46 9.42 6.80 3.17
N GLU A 47 8.10 6.82 3.34
CA GLU A 47 7.38 5.72 4.00
C GLU A 47 7.55 4.40 3.24
N THR A 48 7.53 4.49 1.90
CA THR A 48 7.79 3.36 1.01
C THR A 48 9.17 2.74 1.27
N TYR A 49 10.20 3.55 1.54
CA TYR A 49 11.53 3.04 1.90
C TYR A 49 11.50 2.13 3.13
N TYR A 50 10.92 2.58 4.24
CA TYR A 50 10.88 1.79 5.47
C TYR A 50 10.04 0.53 5.31
N SER A 51 8.88 0.65 4.66
CA SER A 51 7.99 -0.48 4.40
C SER A 51 8.65 -1.56 3.54
N GLN A 52 9.23 -1.19 2.38
CA GLN A 52 9.83 -2.14 1.45
C GLN A 52 11.12 -2.80 1.99
N ASN A 53 11.85 -2.12 2.87
CA ASN A 53 13.07 -2.66 3.46
C ASN A 53 12.82 -3.39 4.79
N ASN A 54 11.56 -3.51 5.24
CA ASN A 54 11.19 -4.06 6.53
C ASN A 54 11.97 -3.41 7.70
N ILE A 55 12.12 -2.09 7.64
CA ILE A 55 12.80 -1.28 8.66
C ILE A 55 11.74 -0.61 9.51
N GLU A 56 11.91 -0.65 10.83
CA GLU A 56 11.02 0.07 11.76
C GLU A 56 10.98 1.56 11.41
N TYR A 57 9.77 2.10 11.27
CA TYR A 57 9.57 3.49 10.92
C TYR A 57 9.99 4.40 12.09
N PRO A 58 11.02 5.26 11.93
CA PRO A 58 11.69 5.89 13.07
C PRO A 58 11.00 7.18 13.55
N PHE A 59 9.87 7.56 12.95
CA PHE A 59 9.16 8.79 13.28
C PHE A 59 7.88 8.50 14.05
N THR A 60 7.54 9.40 14.95
CA THR A 60 6.30 9.37 15.73
C THR A 60 5.41 10.54 15.35
N MET A 61 4.10 10.33 15.35
CA MET A 61 3.12 11.41 15.17
C MET A 61 3.43 12.61 16.08
N LEU A 62 3.53 13.80 15.48
CA LEU A 62 3.81 15.04 16.21
C LEU A 62 2.51 15.76 16.61
N HIS A 63 1.55 15.81 15.70
CA HIS A 63 0.23 16.41 15.90
C HIS A 63 -0.76 15.94 14.83
N THR A 64 -2.05 16.30 14.94
CA THR A 64 -3.08 15.86 13.99
C THR A 64 -2.82 16.30 12.55
N ALA A 65 -2.15 17.44 12.35
CA ALA A 65 -1.71 17.90 11.03
C ALA A 65 -0.41 17.25 10.52
N ASN A 66 0.28 16.42 11.32
CA ASN A 66 1.51 15.75 10.92
C ASN A 66 1.59 14.41 11.65
N TYR A 67 0.72 13.49 11.22
CA TYR A 67 0.64 12.14 11.76
C TYR A 67 1.79 11.25 11.28
N ARG A 68 2.42 11.57 10.14
CA ARG A 68 3.65 10.90 9.68
C ARG A 68 4.87 11.20 10.54
N GLY A 69 4.87 12.30 11.28
CA GLY A 69 5.95 12.67 12.19
C GLY A 69 7.18 13.31 11.51
N HIS A 70 7.11 13.56 10.22
CA HIS A 70 8.17 14.20 9.46
C HIS A 70 7.62 14.99 8.26
N VAL A 71 8.46 15.81 7.65
CA VAL A 71 8.27 16.40 6.32
C VAL A 71 9.51 16.14 5.50
N ALA A 72 9.36 15.41 4.39
CA ALA A 72 10.49 15.10 3.50
C ALA A 72 10.65 16.21 2.44
N ILE A 73 11.90 16.54 2.11
CA ILE A 73 12.23 17.48 1.04
C ILE A 73 13.02 16.75 -0.03
N TRP A 74 12.42 16.70 -1.20
CA TRP A 74 12.89 16.02 -2.38
C TRP A 74 13.41 17.01 -3.42
N GLU A 75 14.19 16.51 -4.36
CA GLU A 75 14.65 17.23 -5.53
C GLU A 75 14.50 16.33 -6.75
N ILE A 76 13.94 16.86 -7.83
CA ILE A 76 14.00 16.26 -9.15
C ILE A 76 15.00 17.05 -9.98
N SER A 77 16.12 16.42 -10.30
CA SER A 77 17.18 16.98 -11.15
C SER A 77 17.79 15.88 -12.03
N ASP A 78 18.10 16.23 -13.29
CA ASP A 78 18.63 15.30 -14.30
C ASP A 78 17.81 14.00 -14.39
N ASP A 79 16.48 14.15 -14.45
CA ASP A 79 15.49 13.07 -14.52
C ASP A 79 15.61 12.04 -13.37
N LYS A 80 16.03 12.48 -12.19
CA LYS A 80 16.19 11.63 -11.01
C LYS A 80 15.58 12.28 -9.78
N LEU A 81 14.97 11.46 -8.94
CA LEU A 81 14.43 11.79 -7.64
C LEU A 81 15.49 11.60 -6.55
N PHE A 82 15.72 12.63 -5.76
CA PHE A 82 16.63 12.62 -4.63
C PHE A 82 15.94 13.06 -3.35
N LEU A 83 16.29 12.42 -2.24
CA LEU A 83 15.94 12.88 -0.90
C LEU A 83 17.05 13.79 -0.37
N ASN A 84 16.73 15.05 -0.07
CA ASN A 84 17.70 16.05 0.37
C ASN A 84 17.70 16.27 1.88
N GLU A 85 16.51 16.32 2.48
CA GLU A 85 16.34 16.70 3.88
C GLU A 85 15.08 16.04 4.46
N ILE A 86 15.14 15.69 5.74
CA ILE A 86 13.99 15.26 6.53
C ILE A 86 13.84 16.26 7.67
N GLN A 87 12.68 16.90 7.75
CA GLN A 87 12.35 17.82 8.83
C GLN A 87 11.51 17.10 9.89
N ILE A 88 11.86 17.32 11.16
CA ILE A 88 11.05 16.93 12.32
C ILE A 88 10.91 18.18 13.18
N GLU A 89 9.67 18.60 13.42
CA GLU A 89 9.36 19.89 14.05
C GLU A 89 10.08 21.06 13.34
N LYS A 90 11.06 21.69 14.01
CA LYS A 90 11.86 22.80 13.45
C LYS A 90 13.27 22.37 13.05
N ALA A 91 13.64 21.12 13.32
CA ALA A 91 14.97 20.61 13.08
C ALA A 91 15.06 19.98 11.68
N LYS A 92 16.18 20.22 11.01
CA LYS A 92 16.48 19.72 9.67
C LYS A 92 17.57 18.68 9.76
N TYR A 93 17.35 17.53 9.17
CA TYR A 93 18.26 16.40 9.22
C TYR A 93 18.59 15.90 7.83
N LYS A 94 19.81 15.41 7.66
CA LYS A 94 20.21 14.68 6.45
C LYS A 94 19.65 13.26 6.48
N PRO A 95 19.36 12.64 5.33
CA PRO A 95 18.83 11.28 5.24
C PRO A 95 19.67 10.23 5.99
N GLU A 96 21.00 10.40 5.97
CA GLU A 96 21.97 9.54 6.65
C GLU A 96 21.70 9.38 8.15
N LYS A 97 21.10 10.39 8.81
CA LYS A 97 20.75 10.31 10.24
C LYS A 97 19.74 9.19 10.54
N PHE A 98 18.90 8.86 9.56
CA PHE A 98 17.86 7.85 9.69
C PHE A 98 18.17 6.60 8.84
N ASP A 99 19.45 6.39 8.52
CA ASP A 99 19.92 5.26 7.73
C ASP A 99 19.23 5.09 6.37
N VAL A 100 18.71 6.18 5.79
CA VAL A 100 18.14 6.16 4.44
C VAL A 100 19.28 6.17 3.43
N LYS A 101 19.35 5.12 2.62
CA LYS A 101 20.43 4.89 1.64
C LYS A 101 19.86 4.49 0.29
N SER A 102 20.62 4.75 -0.75
CA SER A 102 20.33 4.25 -2.09
C SER A 102 20.71 2.77 -2.16
N GLN A 103 19.99 1.99 -2.98
CA GLN A 103 20.32 0.59 -3.23
C GLN A 103 21.57 0.44 -4.13
N SER A 104 21.80 1.39 -5.04
CA SER A 104 22.91 1.39 -6.00
C SER A 104 24.09 2.28 -5.60
N ASP A 105 23.90 3.18 -4.63
CA ASP A 105 24.85 4.15 -4.03
C ASP A 105 25.61 5.10 -4.98
N SER A 106 25.82 4.73 -6.23
CA SER A 106 26.68 5.41 -7.22
C SER A 106 26.22 6.82 -7.61
N LEU A 107 24.96 7.15 -7.36
CA LEU A 107 24.35 8.42 -7.69
C LEU A 107 24.06 9.30 -6.46
N SER A 108 24.27 8.75 -5.26
CA SER A 108 24.14 9.50 -4.02
C SER A 108 25.34 10.41 -3.83
N SER A 109 25.11 11.58 -3.23
CA SER A 109 26.17 12.47 -2.76
C SER A 109 26.03 12.66 -1.25
N LYS A 110 27.05 13.26 -0.62
CA LYS A 110 27.01 13.61 0.80
C LYS A 110 25.79 14.46 1.19
N ASP A 111 25.18 15.14 0.21
CA ASP A 111 24.09 16.08 0.48
C ASP A 111 22.70 15.57 0.11
N LYS A 112 22.60 14.51 -0.71
CA LYS A 112 21.33 13.97 -1.20
C LYS A 112 21.43 12.48 -1.54
N VAL A 113 20.37 11.74 -1.27
CA VAL A 113 20.29 10.29 -1.51
C VAL A 113 19.44 10.02 -2.75
N PHE A 114 19.96 9.26 -3.70
CA PHE A 114 19.19 8.84 -4.88
C PHE A 114 18.10 7.83 -4.47
N ALA A 115 16.85 8.11 -4.85
CA ALA A 115 15.68 7.35 -4.41
C ALA A 115 15.39 6.12 -5.29
N ASP A 116 16.40 5.29 -5.55
CA ASP A 116 16.27 4.13 -6.45
C ASP A 116 15.38 2.99 -5.94
N TRP A 117 15.00 3.02 -4.66
CA TRP A 117 13.96 2.15 -4.13
C TRP A 117 12.57 2.51 -4.66
N PHE A 118 12.33 3.75 -5.08
CA PHE A 118 10.98 4.24 -5.36
C PHE A 118 10.56 4.04 -6.82
N THR A 119 9.39 3.42 -7.00
CA THR A 119 8.68 3.32 -8.29
C THR A 119 7.20 3.64 -8.06
N GLY A 120 6.68 4.66 -8.74
CA GLY A 120 5.33 5.17 -8.52
C GLY A 120 5.06 6.48 -9.25
N VAL A 121 3.91 7.10 -8.97
CA VAL A 121 3.57 8.44 -9.46
C VAL A 121 3.61 9.43 -8.31
N ILE A 122 4.32 10.54 -8.49
CA ILE A 122 4.41 11.65 -7.54
C ILE A 122 3.64 12.85 -8.10
N ILE A 123 2.83 13.49 -7.28
CA ILE A 123 2.09 14.69 -7.65
C ILE A 123 2.70 15.88 -6.90
N GLY A 124 3.36 16.78 -7.63
CA GLY A 124 3.83 18.06 -7.11
C GLY A 124 2.88 19.19 -7.49
N GLU A 125 2.38 19.93 -6.52
CA GLU A 125 1.42 21.01 -6.74
C GLU A 125 2.08 22.38 -6.55
N GLU A 126 1.88 23.26 -7.53
CA GLU A 126 2.23 24.66 -7.46
C GLU A 126 1.04 25.41 -6.82
N ARG A 127 1.22 25.86 -5.58
CA ARG A 127 0.19 26.58 -4.81
C ARG A 127 0.22 28.07 -5.11
N SER A 128 -0.96 28.70 -5.14
CA SER A 128 -1.04 30.14 -5.38
C SER A 128 -0.40 30.95 -4.26
N LYS A 129 0.36 31.99 -4.64
CA LYS A 129 0.92 32.96 -3.68
C LYS A 129 -0.15 33.80 -2.98
N LYS A 130 -1.33 33.94 -3.60
CA LYS A 130 -2.45 34.73 -3.04
C LYS A 130 -3.29 33.90 -2.08
N ASN A 131 -3.51 32.63 -2.42
CA ASN A 131 -4.28 31.68 -1.63
C ASN A 131 -3.57 30.32 -1.65
N TYR A 132 -2.89 29.98 -0.55
CA TYR A 132 -2.11 28.74 -0.45
C TYR A 132 -2.93 27.46 -0.73
N TRP A 133 -4.24 27.50 -0.48
CA TRP A 133 -5.13 26.37 -0.71
C TRP A 133 -5.49 26.15 -2.19
N GLU A 134 -5.27 27.16 -3.04
CA GLU A 134 -5.53 27.09 -4.46
C GLU A 134 -4.33 26.46 -5.19
N VAL A 135 -4.57 25.37 -5.91
CA VAL A 135 -3.59 24.73 -6.80
C VAL A 135 -3.66 25.43 -8.15
N GLU A 136 -2.56 26.07 -8.58
CA GLU A 136 -2.48 26.70 -9.90
C GLU A 136 -2.14 25.66 -10.97
N LYS A 137 -1.25 24.71 -10.65
CA LYS A 137 -0.79 23.63 -11.52
C LYS A 137 -0.42 22.39 -10.74
N SER A 138 -0.64 21.23 -11.34
CA SER A 138 -0.18 19.93 -10.84
C SER A 138 0.84 19.32 -11.80
N TYR A 139 1.94 18.84 -11.26
CA TYR A 139 3.00 18.14 -11.96
C TYR A 139 2.96 16.67 -11.56
N TYR A 140 2.70 15.79 -12.51
CA TYR A 140 2.73 14.35 -12.32
C TYR A 140 4.06 13.82 -12.80
N PHE A 141 4.79 13.14 -11.92
CA PHE A 141 6.08 12.52 -12.22
C PHE A 141 5.91 11.02 -12.11
N TYR A 142 6.03 10.31 -13.23
CA TYR A 142 6.14 8.86 -13.21
C TYR A 142 7.60 8.50 -12.97
N VAL A 143 7.87 7.87 -11.84
CA VAL A 143 9.19 7.49 -11.37
C VAL A 143 9.34 5.97 -11.44
N LYS A 144 10.43 5.49 -12.04
CA LYS A 144 10.85 4.08 -11.99
C LYS A 144 12.26 3.99 -11.42
N TYR A 145 12.41 3.28 -10.31
CA TYR A 145 13.68 3.08 -9.62
C TYR A 145 14.43 4.41 -9.45
N GLY A 146 13.72 5.41 -8.91
CA GLY A 146 14.22 6.77 -8.69
C GLY A 146 14.38 7.63 -9.93
N LYS A 147 14.25 7.10 -11.15
CA LYS A 147 14.34 7.88 -12.40
C LYS A 147 12.97 8.38 -12.82
N VAL A 148 12.85 9.66 -13.12
CA VAL A 148 11.66 10.24 -13.74
C VAL A 148 11.64 9.83 -15.20
N VAL A 149 10.66 9.00 -15.60
CA VAL A 149 10.56 8.48 -16.97
C VAL A 149 9.52 9.23 -17.80
N ASP A 150 8.57 9.90 -17.15
CA ASP A 150 7.62 10.81 -17.79
C ASP A 150 7.19 11.92 -16.82
N THR A 151 6.81 13.07 -17.37
CA THR A 151 6.32 14.23 -16.61
C THR A 151 5.19 14.92 -17.35
N GLN A 152 4.05 15.09 -16.68
CA GLN A 152 2.91 15.83 -17.23
C GLN A 152 2.56 17.03 -16.35
N GLU A 153 2.42 18.21 -16.96
CA GLU A 153 1.88 19.40 -16.31
C GLU A 153 0.39 19.52 -16.62
N LEU A 154 -0.44 19.64 -15.59
CA LEU A 154 -1.89 19.76 -15.71
C LEU A 154 -2.39 21.01 -15.00
N THR A 155 -3.30 21.71 -15.66
CA THR A 155 -4.07 22.84 -15.14
C THR A 155 -5.54 22.45 -14.96
N GLU A 156 -6.32 23.28 -14.27
CA GLU A 156 -7.78 23.10 -14.15
C GLU A 156 -8.48 22.93 -15.51
N LYS A 157 -7.96 23.60 -16.56
CA LYS A 157 -8.50 23.47 -17.91
C LYS A 157 -8.25 22.07 -18.49
N ASP A 158 -7.06 21.51 -18.27
CA ASP A 158 -6.70 20.17 -18.75
C ASP A 158 -7.62 19.12 -18.09
N PHE A 159 -7.85 19.21 -16.77
CA PHE A 159 -8.78 18.32 -16.08
C PHE A 159 -10.19 18.37 -16.69
N LYS A 160 -10.74 19.58 -16.89
CA LYS A 160 -12.07 19.76 -17.51
C LYS A 160 -12.15 19.26 -18.95
N GLN A 161 -11.03 19.26 -19.67
CA GLN A 161 -10.96 18.73 -21.03
C GLN A 161 -10.92 17.20 -21.01
N ILE A 162 -10.12 16.62 -20.12
CA ILE A 162 -10.00 15.17 -19.92
C ILE A 162 -11.33 14.55 -19.47
N GLU A 163 -12.08 15.21 -18.58
CA GLU A 163 -13.43 14.76 -18.16
C GLU A 163 -14.42 14.61 -19.33
N LYS A 164 -14.15 15.26 -20.46
CA LYS A 164 -15.01 15.29 -21.65
C LYS A 164 -14.41 14.56 -22.84
N ILE A 165 -13.32 13.80 -22.63
CA ILE A 165 -12.61 13.13 -23.70
C ILE A 165 -13.53 12.13 -24.42
N SER A 166 -13.37 12.04 -25.73
CA SER A 166 -14.14 11.15 -26.60
C SER A 166 -13.24 10.47 -27.62
N ASP A 167 -13.78 9.50 -28.36
CA ASP A 167 -13.02 8.78 -29.41
C ASP A 167 -12.38 9.71 -30.45
N ARG A 168 -12.93 10.92 -30.67
CA ARG A 168 -12.43 11.91 -31.63
C ARG A 168 -11.14 12.58 -31.16
N ASP A 169 -10.90 12.61 -29.85
CA ASP A 169 -9.78 13.30 -29.22
C ASP A 169 -8.51 12.42 -29.16
N THR A 170 -8.63 11.14 -29.53
CA THR A 170 -7.52 10.15 -29.54
C THR A 170 -6.34 10.54 -30.44
N SER A 171 -6.54 11.50 -31.35
CA SER A 171 -5.48 12.06 -32.20
C SER A 171 -4.70 13.23 -31.56
N ASP A 172 -5.17 13.80 -30.45
CA ASP A 172 -4.46 14.83 -29.69
C ASP A 172 -3.45 14.16 -28.74
N HIS A 173 -2.21 14.06 -29.19
CA HIS A 173 -1.15 13.38 -28.44
C HIS A 173 -0.84 14.02 -27.09
N ASP A 174 -0.96 15.35 -26.94
CA ASP A 174 -0.70 16.03 -25.66
C ASP A 174 -1.81 15.74 -24.65
N LEU A 175 -3.07 15.86 -25.08
CA LEU A 175 -4.21 15.53 -24.24
C LEU A 175 -4.20 14.05 -23.83
N MET A 176 -3.88 13.15 -24.76
CA MET A 176 -3.80 11.72 -24.48
C MET A 176 -2.65 11.38 -23.53
N ALA A 177 -1.50 12.05 -23.61
CA ALA A 177 -0.41 11.85 -22.66
C ALA A 177 -0.81 12.24 -21.22
N LYS A 178 -1.48 13.39 -21.07
CA LYS A 178 -2.03 13.83 -19.78
C LYS A 178 -3.10 12.88 -19.25
N TYR A 179 -4.02 12.42 -20.10
CA TYR A 179 -5.01 11.42 -19.75
C TYR A 179 -4.36 10.12 -19.26
N SER A 180 -3.38 9.59 -20.02
CA SER A 180 -2.65 8.38 -19.66
C SER A 180 -1.93 8.52 -18.32
N MET A 181 -1.34 9.68 -18.02
CA MET A 181 -0.70 9.92 -16.72
C MET A 181 -1.72 9.96 -15.56
N LEU A 182 -2.88 10.59 -15.74
CA LEU A 182 -3.94 10.56 -14.73
C LEU A 182 -4.47 9.15 -14.50
N PHE A 183 -4.65 8.38 -15.57
CA PHE A 183 -5.07 7.00 -15.50
C PHE A 183 -4.03 6.13 -14.76
N LEU A 184 -2.74 6.28 -15.10
CA LEU A 184 -1.63 5.61 -14.41
C LEU A 184 -1.60 5.95 -12.93
N ASN A 185 -1.76 7.23 -12.57
CA ASN A 185 -1.82 7.67 -11.18
C ASN A 185 -3.01 7.05 -10.42
N ASN A 186 -4.19 7.00 -11.04
CA ASN A 186 -5.36 6.38 -10.44
C ASN A 186 -5.15 4.87 -10.20
N ASN A 187 -4.54 4.18 -11.16
CA ASN A 187 -4.16 2.78 -10.99
C ASN A 187 -3.14 2.60 -9.87
N TYR A 188 -2.13 3.46 -9.80
CA TYR A 188 -1.11 3.46 -8.75
C TYR A 188 -1.76 3.57 -7.36
N ILE A 189 -2.60 4.59 -7.13
CA ILE A 189 -3.30 4.78 -5.86
C ILE A 189 -4.21 3.59 -5.55
N SER A 190 -5.02 3.15 -6.51
CA SER A 190 -5.95 2.04 -6.31
C SER A 190 -5.25 0.72 -5.98
N TYR A 191 -4.12 0.45 -6.65
CA TYR A 191 -3.32 -0.75 -6.43
C TYR A 191 -2.68 -0.77 -5.05
N TYR A 192 -1.99 0.31 -4.66
CA TYR A 192 -1.35 0.39 -3.34
C TYR A 192 -2.35 0.39 -2.19
N PHE A 193 -3.54 0.93 -2.39
CA PHE A 193 -4.63 0.84 -1.41
C PHE A 193 -5.08 -0.61 -1.15
N ARG A 194 -4.82 -1.54 -2.08
CA ARG A 194 -5.29 -2.93 -2.02
C ARG A 194 -4.19 -3.97 -1.86
N ILE A 195 -2.93 -3.62 -2.12
CA ILE A 195 -1.82 -4.58 -2.19
C ILE A 195 -1.54 -5.31 -0.86
N HIS A 196 -1.88 -4.68 0.26
CA HIS A 196 -1.77 -5.26 1.61
C HIS A 196 -3.04 -6.01 2.06
N GLY A 197 -3.92 -6.33 1.11
CA GLY A 197 -5.10 -7.17 1.35
C GLY A 197 -4.70 -8.58 1.78
N ASN A 198 -5.53 -9.19 2.64
CA ASN A 198 -5.29 -10.55 3.10
C ASN A 198 -5.97 -11.56 2.20
N ASP A 199 -5.21 -12.52 1.70
CA ASP A 199 -5.78 -13.63 0.94
C ASP A 199 -6.71 -14.49 1.79
N THR A 200 -7.67 -15.14 1.15
CA THR A 200 -8.54 -16.11 1.82
C THR A 200 -7.94 -17.50 1.77
N ILE A 201 -8.27 -18.32 2.75
CA ILE A 201 -7.85 -19.72 2.79
C ILE A 201 -8.97 -20.62 3.31
N LYS A 202 -9.09 -21.79 2.70
CA LYS A 202 -9.81 -22.94 3.26
C LYS A 202 -8.79 -23.93 3.81
N PHE A 203 -8.77 -24.08 5.12
CA PHE A 203 -7.87 -24.97 5.83
C PHE A 203 -8.71 -26.05 6.51
N ASP A 204 -8.59 -27.29 6.05
CA ASP A 204 -9.47 -28.41 6.41
C ASP A 204 -10.96 -28.06 6.16
N THR A 205 -11.77 -27.96 7.22
CA THR A 205 -13.19 -27.57 7.15
C THR A 205 -13.45 -26.10 7.48
N LYS A 206 -12.40 -25.33 7.79
CA LYS A 206 -12.49 -23.94 8.26
C LYS A 206 -12.04 -22.97 7.18
N GLY A 207 -12.71 -21.82 7.15
CA GLY A 207 -12.31 -20.67 6.34
C GLY A 207 -11.56 -19.63 7.18
N GLY A 208 -10.75 -18.82 6.53
CA GLY A 208 -10.04 -17.73 7.19
C GLY A 208 -9.25 -16.87 6.22
N TYR A 209 -8.36 -16.08 6.80
CA TYR A 209 -7.38 -15.28 6.06
C TYR A 209 -5.97 -15.84 6.25
N LEU A 210 -5.19 -15.86 5.18
CA LEU A 210 -3.79 -16.27 5.16
C LEU A 210 -2.90 -15.03 5.09
N SER A 211 -1.93 -14.94 5.98
CA SER A 211 -0.90 -13.90 5.97
C SER A 211 0.48 -14.52 6.17
N GLY A 212 1.46 -14.06 5.37
CA GLY A 212 2.89 -14.36 5.56
C GLY A 212 3.61 -13.21 6.25
N ASN A 213 4.94 -13.23 6.22
CA ASN A 213 5.77 -12.20 6.86
C ASN A 213 5.85 -10.87 6.08
N SER A 214 5.48 -10.84 4.81
CA SER A 214 5.68 -9.67 3.94
C SER A 214 4.48 -8.71 3.87
N ASP A 215 3.40 -8.96 4.62
CA ASP A 215 2.10 -8.25 4.49
C ASP A 215 1.54 -8.21 3.05
N LEU A 216 2.08 -9.05 2.17
CA LEU A 216 1.73 -9.17 0.76
C LEU A 216 1.11 -10.55 0.50
N SER A 217 0.28 -10.65 -0.54
CA SER A 217 -0.27 -11.93 -0.99
C SER A 217 0.86 -12.95 -1.27
N PRO A 218 0.77 -14.19 -0.76
CA PRO A 218 1.77 -15.23 -1.01
C PRO A 218 2.02 -15.54 -2.49
N ILE A 219 1.10 -15.20 -3.41
CA ILE A 219 1.34 -15.36 -4.85
C ILE A 219 2.53 -14.51 -5.32
N LEU A 220 2.78 -13.36 -4.68
CA LEU A 220 3.86 -12.45 -5.05
C LEU A 220 5.25 -13.06 -4.80
N SER A 221 5.36 -14.08 -3.95
CA SER A 221 6.62 -14.84 -3.80
C SER A 221 7.02 -15.60 -5.07
N TYR A 222 6.07 -15.92 -5.96
CA TYR A 222 6.37 -16.45 -7.31
C TYR A 222 7.13 -15.45 -8.18
N PHE A 223 7.01 -14.16 -7.85
CA PHE A 223 7.61 -13.04 -8.53
C PHE A 223 8.74 -12.42 -7.69
N ASP A 224 9.43 -13.23 -6.87
CA ASP A 224 10.50 -12.79 -5.96
C ASP A 224 10.05 -11.72 -4.94
N ASN A 225 8.76 -11.65 -4.61
CA ASN A 225 8.12 -10.58 -3.85
C ASN A 225 8.26 -9.18 -4.48
N ASP A 226 8.63 -9.10 -5.76
CA ASP A 226 8.63 -7.88 -6.54
C ASP A 226 7.25 -7.72 -7.19
N HIS A 227 6.40 -6.92 -6.56
CA HIS A 227 5.05 -6.67 -7.04
C HIS A 227 5.01 -5.91 -8.39
N LEU A 228 6.11 -5.33 -8.86
CA LEU A 228 6.21 -4.75 -10.21
C LEU A 228 6.38 -5.84 -11.28
N LYS A 229 6.72 -7.08 -10.91
CA LYS A 229 6.69 -8.24 -11.82
C LYS A 229 5.32 -8.90 -11.91
N TRP A 230 4.37 -8.52 -11.05
CA TRP A 230 2.98 -8.97 -11.17
C TRP A 230 2.39 -8.45 -12.49
N PRO A 231 1.85 -9.31 -13.39
CA PRO A 231 1.41 -8.90 -14.72
C PRO A 231 0.23 -7.93 -14.73
N TYR A 232 -0.55 -7.88 -13.66
CA TYR A 232 -1.68 -6.95 -13.50
C TYR A 232 -1.38 -5.85 -12.48
N ASN A 233 -0.12 -5.45 -12.35
CA ASN A 233 0.24 -4.30 -11.51
C ASN A 233 -0.34 -2.99 -12.05
N TRP A 234 -0.11 -1.89 -11.34
CA TRP A 234 -0.66 -0.58 -11.67
C TRP A 234 -0.18 0.04 -12.99
N GLU A 235 0.94 -0.42 -13.55
CA GLU A 235 1.46 -0.01 -14.87
C GLU A 235 0.71 -0.71 -16.02
N ASN A 236 -0.14 -1.70 -15.75
CA ASN A 236 -0.95 -2.35 -16.77
C ASN A 236 -2.19 -1.50 -17.11
N PHE A 237 -2.20 -0.94 -18.32
CA PHE A 237 -3.30 -0.09 -18.79
C PHE A 237 -4.56 -0.84 -19.20
N GLU A 238 -4.44 -2.11 -19.57
CA GLU A 238 -5.58 -2.93 -20.00
C GLU A 238 -6.35 -3.49 -18.80
N LYS A 239 -5.62 -3.96 -17.78
CA LYS A 239 -6.19 -4.59 -16.59
C LYS A 239 -5.21 -4.49 -15.41
N SER A 240 -5.56 -3.73 -14.38
CA SER A 240 -4.75 -3.56 -13.17
C SER A 240 -5.53 -3.89 -11.90
N GLY A 241 -4.83 -4.42 -10.90
CA GLY A 241 -5.34 -4.61 -9.55
C GLY A 241 -4.44 -5.48 -8.68
N ALA A 242 -4.54 -5.28 -7.36
CA ALA A 242 -3.79 -6.06 -6.40
C ALA A 242 -4.27 -7.51 -6.41
N PRO A 243 -3.37 -8.51 -6.32
CA PRO A 243 -3.79 -9.90 -6.24
C PRO A 243 -4.49 -10.18 -4.90
N PHE A 244 -5.64 -10.81 -4.99
CA PHE A 244 -6.37 -11.36 -3.85
C PHE A 244 -6.70 -12.82 -4.17
N CYS A 245 -6.03 -13.73 -3.48
CA CYS A 245 -6.09 -15.15 -3.82
C CYS A 245 -7.00 -15.94 -2.87
N THR A 246 -7.53 -17.05 -3.39
CA THR A 246 -8.16 -18.09 -2.58
C THR A 246 -7.26 -19.31 -2.53
N TRP A 247 -6.73 -19.61 -1.34
CA TRP A 247 -5.90 -20.76 -1.06
C TRP A 247 -6.70 -21.91 -0.45
N ILE A 248 -6.19 -23.13 -0.60
CA ILE A 248 -6.73 -24.33 0.03
C ILE A 248 -5.57 -25.14 0.56
N ILE A 249 -5.63 -25.58 1.82
CA ILE A 249 -4.75 -26.63 2.33
C ILE A 249 -5.54 -27.93 2.41
N ASN A 250 -5.06 -28.95 1.69
CA ASN A 250 -5.62 -30.30 1.69
C ASN A 250 -4.48 -31.32 1.71
N ASN A 251 -4.54 -32.32 2.59
CA ASN A 251 -3.50 -33.32 2.78
C ASN A 251 -2.11 -32.67 2.92
N ASP A 252 -2.03 -31.63 3.78
CA ASP A 252 -0.83 -30.86 4.06
C ASP A 252 -0.20 -30.17 2.82
N SER A 253 -0.93 -30.03 1.71
CA SER A 253 -0.48 -29.33 0.50
C SER A 253 -1.25 -28.04 0.29
N LEU A 254 -0.55 -26.93 0.07
CA LEU A 254 -1.09 -25.62 -0.25
C LEU A 254 -1.37 -25.50 -1.76
N MET A 255 -2.62 -25.23 -2.09
CA MET A 255 -3.12 -25.10 -3.46
C MET A 255 -3.74 -23.72 -3.65
N LEU A 256 -3.36 -23.03 -4.73
CA LEU A 256 -4.05 -21.85 -5.22
C LEU A 256 -5.28 -22.29 -6.02
N SER A 257 -6.45 -21.74 -5.71
CA SER A 257 -7.72 -22.12 -6.35
C SER A 257 -8.40 -21.00 -7.13
N ASP A 258 -8.10 -19.75 -6.83
CA ASP A 258 -8.68 -18.58 -7.50
C ASP A 258 -7.80 -17.34 -7.31
N ILE A 259 -7.88 -16.42 -8.28
CA ILE A 259 -7.25 -15.10 -8.23
C ILE A 259 -8.30 -14.06 -8.61
N GLU A 260 -8.55 -13.11 -7.71
CA GLU A 260 -9.25 -11.86 -8.00
C GLU A 260 -8.24 -10.71 -8.05
N LEU A 261 -8.47 -9.74 -8.93
CA LEU A 261 -7.84 -8.43 -8.87
C LEU A 261 -8.74 -7.48 -8.11
N HIS A 262 -8.23 -6.90 -7.03
CA HIS A 262 -8.94 -5.87 -6.27
C HIS A 262 -8.41 -4.50 -6.67
N THR A 263 -9.33 -3.57 -6.96
CA THR A 263 -9.00 -2.19 -7.31
C THR A 263 -10.02 -1.20 -6.72
N GLY A 264 -9.79 0.09 -6.97
CA GLY A 264 -10.55 1.20 -6.42
C GLY A 264 -10.24 1.52 -4.96
N THR A 265 -10.60 2.73 -4.54
CA THR A 265 -10.35 3.30 -3.20
C THR A 265 -11.58 3.29 -2.29
N GLY A 266 -12.69 2.67 -2.73
CA GLY A 266 -13.92 2.59 -1.95
C GLY A 266 -13.78 1.71 -0.71
N PHE A 267 -14.14 2.21 0.47
CA PHE A 267 -14.12 1.41 1.70
C PHE A 267 -15.23 0.35 1.73
N TYR A 268 -16.39 0.67 1.14
CA TYR A 268 -17.60 -0.16 1.21
C TYR A 268 -17.85 -1.01 -0.04
N SER A 269 -17.12 -0.75 -1.11
CA SER A 269 -17.22 -1.49 -2.37
C SER A 269 -15.82 -1.65 -2.96
N ILE A 270 -15.50 -2.87 -3.35
CA ILE A 270 -14.25 -3.22 -4.01
C ILE A 270 -14.60 -3.66 -5.41
N ASP A 271 -13.95 -3.05 -6.40
CA ASP A 271 -14.06 -3.52 -7.78
C ASP A 271 -13.19 -4.77 -7.92
N LYS A 272 -13.79 -5.83 -8.46
CA LYS A 272 -13.20 -7.17 -8.52
C LYS A 272 -13.20 -7.70 -9.94
N PHE A 273 -12.07 -8.24 -10.36
CA PHE A 273 -11.93 -8.89 -11.66
C PHE A 273 -11.28 -10.26 -11.49
N SER A 274 -11.95 -11.32 -11.94
CA SER A 274 -11.36 -12.66 -11.93
C SER A 274 -10.22 -12.75 -12.95
N VAL A 275 -9.20 -13.55 -12.62
CA VAL A 275 -8.05 -13.90 -13.47
C VAL A 275 -8.03 -15.41 -13.61
N ASP A 276 -7.89 -15.90 -14.85
CA ASP A 276 -7.73 -17.32 -15.07
C ASP A 276 -6.35 -17.76 -14.59
N LEU A 277 -6.29 -18.85 -13.80
CA LEU A 277 -5.03 -19.40 -13.32
C LEU A 277 -4.11 -19.80 -14.47
N VAL A 278 -4.65 -20.17 -15.64
CA VAL A 278 -3.85 -20.52 -16.82
C VAL A 278 -3.08 -19.32 -17.39
N ASP A 279 -3.60 -18.10 -17.22
CA ASP A 279 -2.94 -16.88 -17.71
C ASP A 279 -1.64 -16.60 -16.94
N ILE A 280 -1.61 -16.99 -15.65
CA ILE A 280 -0.43 -16.85 -14.79
C ILE A 280 0.44 -18.12 -14.79
N PHE A 281 -0.20 -19.29 -14.81
CA PHE A 281 0.44 -20.59 -14.59
C PHE A 281 0.08 -21.61 -15.69
N PRO A 282 0.45 -21.36 -16.96
CA PRO A 282 -0.04 -22.13 -18.10
C PRO A 282 0.27 -23.64 -18.04
N ASN A 283 1.31 -24.03 -17.30
CA ASN A 283 1.79 -25.41 -17.21
C ASN A 283 1.73 -26.02 -15.79
N LYS A 284 1.05 -25.35 -14.83
CA LYS A 284 0.97 -25.85 -13.44
C LYS A 284 -0.45 -26.17 -12.98
N LEU A 285 -1.45 -26.03 -13.85
CA LEU A 285 -2.84 -26.27 -13.51
C LEU A 285 -3.12 -27.78 -13.40
N ASN A 286 -3.68 -28.19 -12.27
CA ASN A 286 -4.17 -29.54 -12.02
C ASN A 286 -5.51 -29.45 -11.26
N ASP A 287 -6.57 -30.00 -11.83
CA ASP A 287 -7.94 -29.95 -11.27
C ASP A 287 -8.36 -28.52 -10.88
N ASN A 288 -8.16 -27.57 -11.80
CA ASN A 288 -8.42 -26.14 -11.65
C ASN A 288 -7.72 -25.48 -10.45
N LYS A 289 -6.59 -26.04 -10.02
CA LYS A 289 -5.77 -25.52 -8.93
C LYS A 289 -4.31 -25.52 -9.33
N VAL A 290 -3.51 -24.69 -8.69
CA VAL A 290 -2.06 -24.64 -8.86
C VAL A 290 -1.42 -25.02 -7.54
N PHE A 291 -0.52 -26.01 -7.55
CA PHE A 291 0.24 -26.35 -6.35
C PHE A 291 1.24 -25.22 -6.05
N GLY A 292 1.20 -24.70 -4.82
CA GLY A 292 2.04 -23.60 -4.36
C GLY A 292 3.49 -24.00 -4.08
N ASP A 293 4.12 -24.74 -5.00
CA ASP A 293 5.47 -25.31 -4.85
C ASP A 293 6.59 -24.26 -4.65
N TRP A 294 6.30 -22.99 -4.90
CA TRP A 294 7.21 -21.86 -4.67
C TRP A 294 7.09 -21.25 -3.27
N ILE A 295 6.10 -21.66 -2.47
CA ILE A 295 5.78 -21.04 -1.19
C ILE A 295 6.53 -21.74 -0.06
N SER A 296 7.42 -21.00 0.60
CA SER A 296 8.15 -21.45 1.79
C SER A 296 8.18 -20.33 2.83
N GLY A 297 8.11 -20.70 4.11
CA GLY A 297 8.17 -19.75 5.21
C GLY A 297 7.18 -20.06 6.33
N ILE A 298 7.00 -19.10 7.23
CA ILE A 298 6.00 -19.15 8.29
C ILE A 298 4.79 -18.33 7.85
N PHE A 299 3.60 -18.90 8.06
CA PHE A 299 2.34 -18.27 7.74
C PHE A 299 1.38 -18.38 8.92
N VAL A 300 0.46 -17.43 9.00
CA VAL A 300 -0.63 -17.44 9.99
C VAL A 300 -1.95 -17.51 9.25
N VAL A 301 -2.77 -18.49 9.64
CA VAL A 301 -4.18 -18.57 9.25
C VAL A 301 -5.02 -18.02 10.39
N ARG A 302 -5.74 -16.93 10.12
CA ARG A 302 -6.74 -16.37 11.01
C ARG A 302 -8.09 -16.98 10.67
N HIS A 303 -8.54 -17.95 11.46
CA HIS A 303 -9.84 -18.57 11.27
C HIS A 303 -10.92 -17.74 11.95
N GLY A 304 -12.11 -17.73 11.36
CA GLY A 304 -13.20 -16.92 11.87
C GLY A 304 -14.30 -16.75 10.84
N LYS A 305 -15.12 -15.71 11.04
CA LYS A 305 -16.20 -15.35 10.13
C LYS A 305 -16.42 -13.85 10.15
N ASN A 306 -16.95 -13.33 9.05
CA ASN A 306 -17.45 -11.96 9.01
C ASN A 306 -18.74 -11.88 9.83
N GLU A 307 -18.76 -10.99 10.80
CA GLU A 307 -19.95 -10.63 11.57
C GLU A 307 -20.30 -9.17 11.27
N GLU A 308 -21.59 -8.86 11.14
CA GLU A 308 -22.04 -7.48 10.95
C GLU A 308 -21.84 -6.70 12.25
N ASP A 309 -21.30 -5.48 12.15
CA ASP A 309 -21.11 -4.61 13.29
C ASP A 309 -22.47 -4.15 13.83
N GLU A 310 -22.71 -4.42 15.12
CA GLU A 310 -23.97 -4.12 15.78
C GLU A 310 -24.33 -2.62 15.76
N ASN A 311 -23.33 -1.74 15.65
CA ASN A 311 -23.48 -0.28 15.65
C ASN A 311 -23.44 0.33 14.24
N LEU A 312 -22.98 -0.42 13.23
CA LEU A 312 -22.82 0.06 11.85
C LEU A 312 -23.41 -0.95 10.86
N PRO A 313 -24.75 -0.92 10.63
CA PRO A 313 -25.40 -1.82 9.68
C PRO A 313 -24.75 -1.76 8.29
N GLY A 314 -24.49 -2.93 7.72
CA GLY A 314 -23.78 -3.11 6.45
C GLY A 314 -22.25 -3.10 6.55
N TYR A 315 -21.67 -2.80 7.72
CA TYR A 315 -20.24 -2.97 7.98
C TYR A 315 -19.98 -4.35 8.56
N PHE A 316 -19.03 -5.09 7.99
CA PHE A 316 -18.68 -6.43 8.44
C PHE A 316 -17.26 -6.43 9.00
N GLU A 317 -17.11 -6.94 10.21
CA GLU A 317 -15.81 -7.16 10.84
C GLU A 317 -15.51 -8.65 10.86
N PHE A 318 -14.29 -9.04 10.51
CA PHE A 318 -13.87 -10.42 10.65
C PHE A 318 -13.53 -10.73 12.10
N LYS A 319 -14.36 -11.54 12.76
CA LYS A 319 -14.12 -12.01 14.12
C LYS A 319 -13.27 -13.27 14.09
N VAL A 320 -12.02 -13.11 14.49
CA VAL A 320 -11.06 -14.20 14.64
C VAL A 320 -11.46 -15.08 15.82
N SER A 321 -11.55 -16.39 15.60
CA SER A 321 -11.83 -17.38 16.64
C SER A 321 -10.59 -18.15 17.08
N GLU A 322 -9.66 -18.38 16.16
CA GLU A 322 -8.40 -19.12 16.40
C GLU A 322 -7.35 -18.72 15.37
N LEU A 323 -6.10 -18.97 15.70
CA LEU A 323 -4.92 -18.70 14.89
C LEU A 323 -4.21 -20.02 14.64
N THR A 324 -3.88 -20.34 13.39
CA THR A 324 -3.03 -21.49 13.07
C THR A 324 -1.73 -21.02 12.45
N TYR A 325 -0.63 -21.30 13.14
CA TYR A 325 0.72 -21.08 12.65
C TYR A 325 1.14 -22.27 11.80
N LEU A 326 1.65 -22.00 10.61
CA LEU A 326 2.07 -22.98 9.64
C LEU A 326 3.53 -22.76 9.29
N ARG A 327 4.32 -23.83 9.23
CA ARG A 327 5.60 -23.83 8.52
C ARG A 327 5.41 -24.53 7.19
N LEU A 328 5.58 -23.79 6.10
CA LEU A 328 5.53 -24.30 4.75
C LEU A 328 6.94 -24.47 4.18
N LYS A 329 7.14 -25.55 3.44
CA LYS A 329 8.30 -25.73 2.56
C LYS A 329 7.82 -26.28 1.23
N ASP A 330 8.11 -25.54 0.17
CA ASP A 330 7.75 -25.89 -1.21
C ASP A 330 6.25 -26.25 -1.33
N GLY A 331 5.40 -25.46 -0.68
CA GLY A 331 3.94 -25.65 -0.64
C GLY A 331 3.45 -26.75 0.33
N ILE A 332 4.33 -27.44 1.05
CA ILE A 332 3.97 -28.52 1.98
C ILE A 332 4.00 -28.03 3.43
N VAL A 333 2.95 -28.32 4.19
CA VAL A 333 2.85 -28.07 5.63
C VAL A 333 3.74 -29.06 6.38
N LEU A 334 4.80 -28.55 7.01
CA LEU A 334 5.72 -29.34 7.82
C LEU A 334 5.32 -29.35 9.30
N GLU A 335 4.86 -28.19 9.79
CA GLU A 335 4.47 -27.98 11.19
C GLU A 335 3.20 -27.13 11.20
N LYS A 336 2.27 -27.44 12.13
CA LYS A 336 1.07 -26.64 12.34
C LYS A 336 0.68 -26.60 13.81
N TYR A 337 0.34 -25.40 14.29
CA TYR A 337 -0.04 -25.16 15.69
C TYR A 337 -1.22 -24.22 15.75
N THR A 338 -2.32 -24.67 16.36
CA THR A 338 -3.53 -23.86 16.52
C THR A 338 -3.64 -23.36 17.95
N VAL A 339 -3.86 -22.06 18.11
CA VAL A 339 -4.10 -21.40 19.40
C VAL A 339 -5.39 -20.57 19.35
N PRO A 340 -6.03 -20.28 20.50
CA PRO A 340 -7.15 -19.36 20.57
C PRO A 340 -6.82 -17.96 20.05
N ALA A 341 -7.84 -17.20 19.62
CA ALA A 341 -7.64 -15.83 19.12
C ALA A 341 -7.06 -14.86 20.16
N ASP A 342 -7.27 -15.12 21.45
CA ASP A 342 -6.78 -14.33 22.58
C ASP A 342 -5.43 -14.81 23.14
N PHE A 343 -4.69 -15.64 22.40
CA PHE A 343 -3.37 -16.11 22.81
C PHE A 343 -2.39 -14.95 23.03
N ASP A 344 -1.81 -14.86 24.23
CA ASP A 344 -0.89 -13.79 24.62
C ASP A 344 0.55 -14.06 24.11
N PHE A 345 0.92 -13.40 23.03
CA PHE A 345 2.26 -13.51 22.42
C PHE A 345 3.36 -12.84 23.24
N LYS A 346 3.02 -11.95 24.19
CA LYS A 346 3.99 -11.30 25.08
C LYS A 346 4.30 -12.18 26.27
N ASN A 347 3.31 -12.95 26.74
CA ASN A 347 3.43 -13.85 27.88
C ASN A 347 3.10 -15.30 27.48
N ILE A 348 3.97 -15.89 26.65
CA ILE A 348 3.80 -17.26 26.15
C ILE A 348 3.68 -18.24 27.33
N PRO A 349 2.59 -19.02 27.44
CA PRO A 349 2.42 -20.00 28.51
C PRO A 349 3.58 -21.00 28.57
N ALA A 350 4.00 -21.37 29.79
CA ALA A 350 5.13 -22.29 29.98
C ALA A 350 4.92 -23.65 29.28
N ASN A 351 3.67 -24.10 29.20
CA ASN A 351 3.23 -25.35 28.57
C ASN A 351 2.97 -25.24 27.06
N THR A 352 3.28 -24.11 26.42
CA THR A 352 3.20 -23.98 24.96
C THR A 352 4.16 -24.97 24.30
N ASP A 353 3.72 -25.57 23.18
CA ASP A 353 4.52 -26.49 22.38
C ASP A 353 5.87 -25.87 21.98
N GLU A 354 6.97 -26.62 22.11
CA GLU A 354 8.32 -26.13 21.81
C GLU A 354 8.49 -25.74 20.34
N GLY A 355 7.82 -26.43 19.41
CA GLY A 355 7.84 -26.05 18.01
C GLY A 355 7.06 -24.75 17.74
N LEU A 356 5.95 -24.52 18.46
CA LEU A 356 5.28 -23.21 18.40
C LEU A 356 6.17 -22.10 18.97
N LYS A 357 6.84 -22.32 20.11
CA LYS A 357 7.79 -21.34 20.67
C LYS A 357 8.86 -20.97 19.64
N LYS A 358 9.44 -21.96 18.97
CA LYS A 358 10.43 -21.75 17.91
C LYS A 358 9.88 -20.94 16.74
N ILE A 359 8.69 -21.27 16.25
CA ILE A 359 8.04 -20.48 15.18
C ILE A 359 7.83 -19.03 15.62
N LEU A 360 7.36 -18.79 16.85
CA LEU A 360 7.12 -17.45 17.36
C LEU A 360 8.42 -16.66 17.57
N GLU A 361 9.53 -17.31 17.87
CA GLU A 361 10.85 -16.68 17.94
C GLU A 361 11.38 -16.28 16.57
N GLU A 362 11.15 -17.08 15.53
CA GLU A 362 11.52 -16.77 14.14
C GLU A 362 10.68 -15.65 13.50
N LEU A 363 9.51 -15.34 14.09
CA LEU A 363 8.64 -14.25 13.66
C LEU A 363 8.96 -12.89 14.29
N LYS A 364 9.82 -12.85 15.32
CA LYS A 364 10.31 -11.62 15.94
C LYS A 364 11.45 -11.03 15.14
#